data_AF-A0A3D4QZ93-F1
#
_entry.id   AF-A0A3D4QZ93-F1
#
_cell.length_a   1.000
_cell.length_b   1.000
_cell.length_c   1.000
_cell.angle_alpha   90.00
_cell.angle_beta   90.00
_cell.angle_gamma   90.00
#
_symmetry.space_group_name_H-M   'P 1'
#
loop_
_entity.id
_entity.type
_entity.pdbx_description
1 polymer ?
#
loop_
_entity_poly.entity_id
_entity_poly.type
_entity_poly.pdbx_seq_one_letter_code
_entity_poly.pdbx_strand_id
1 'polypeptide(L)'
;MKVFIIIIYYKEVFVVAGEKKFGSSMFGFKRADVNAYIERIIREFDHRLREKDEEIATFKLRFNELQAKYDQLSQNAEYLIKEKEKIAGVLLQAQEKAETMMVEAQDKALKEKVRLDHTLETEREKIVDIKRDLKSLKSHISEILTKFESELNSAISNVYDYEELYVPDSLNRDNDDNDSLSSSDSTNQESKDNNDMENPA
;
A
#
# COMPACT_ATOMS: atom_id res chain seq x y z
N MET A 1 -24.43 58.23 82.83
CA MET A 1 -23.07 58.01 83.38
C MET A 1 -22.48 56.68 82.87
N LYS A 2 -22.06 56.59 81.60
CA LYS A 2 -21.56 55.33 81.00
C LYS A 2 -20.20 55.48 80.28
N VAL A 3 -19.41 56.50 80.63
CA VAL A 3 -18.10 56.76 79.99
C VAL A 3 -16.92 56.51 80.94
N PHE A 4 -17.17 56.23 82.23
CA PHE A 4 -16.11 56.06 83.23
C PHE A 4 -15.59 54.62 83.44
N ILE A 5 -16.27 53.60 82.88
CA ILE A 5 -15.89 52.18 83.12
C ILE A 5 -14.84 51.67 82.12
N ILE A 6 -14.70 52.30 80.94
CA ILE A 6 -13.76 51.79 79.92
C ILE A 6 -12.30 52.06 80.30
N ILE A 7 -11.99 53.11 81.08
CA ILE A 7 -10.59 53.51 81.33
C ILE A 7 -9.87 52.53 82.27
N ILE A 8 -10.57 51.85 83.19
CA ILE A 8 -9.93 50.97 84.18
C ILE A 8 -9.43 49.66 83.55
N TYR A 9 -10.12 49.13 82.53
CA TYR A 9 -9.74 47.85 81.91
C TYR A 9 -8.58 47.93 80.89
N TYR A 10 -8.13 49.13 80.51
CA TYR A 10 -7.01 49.28 79.56
C TYR A 10 -5.62 49.42 80.22
N LYS A 11 -5.54 49.47 81.55
CA LYS A 11 -4.23 49.64 82.22
C LYS A 11 -3.33 48.39 82.14
N GLU A 12 -3.89 47.20 81.97
CA GLU A 12 -3.12 45.96 81.82
C GLU A 12 -2.94 45.50 80.37
N VAL A 13 -3.87 45.80 79.46
CA VAL A 13 -3.83 45.26 78.08
C VAL A 13 -2.85 46.02 77.17
N PHE A 14 -2.40 47.22 77.54
CA PHE A 14 -1.48 48.01 76.70
C PHE A 14 0.00 47.69 76.90
N VAL A 15 0.35 46.69 77.72
CA VAL A 15 1.72 46.14 77.78
C VAL A 15 1.90 45.11 76.67
N VAL A 16 1.82 45.55 75.42
CA VAL A 16 2.28 44.78 74.26
C VAL A 16 3.42 45.54 73.62
N ALA A 17 4.61 44.93 73.68
CA ALA A 17 5.88 45.35 73.08
C ALA A 17 6.62 46.54 73.74
N GLY A 18 7.23 46.28 74.91
CA GLY A 18 8.68 46.50 75.18
C GLY A 18 9.35 47.87 75.05
N GLU A 19 8.68 48.92 74.56
CA GLU A 19 9.25 50.27 74.44
C GLU A 19 8.26 51.31 74.97
N LYS A 20 8.72 52.23 75.83
CA LYS A 20 7.88 53.30 76.39
C LYS A 20 7.40 54.25 75.30
N LYS A 21 6.22 54.00 74.72
CA LYS A 21 5.67 54.79 73.59
C LYS A 21 5.00 56.10 73.99
N PHE A 22 4.95 56.43 75.28
CA PHE A 22 4.26 57.63 75.79
C PHE A 22 5.03 58.27 76.95
N GLY A 23 5.11 59.60 76.97
CA GLY A 23 5.57 60.35 78.13
C GLY A 23 4.55 60.29 79.28
N SER A 24 5.03 60.02 80.49
CA SER A 24 4.20 60.01 81.70
C SER A 24 3.94 61.43 82.20
N SER A 25 2.68 61.77 82.47
CA SER A 25 2.26 62.94 83.24
C SER A 25 1.85 62.50 84.66
N MET A 26 1.77 63.44 85.61
CA MET A 26 1.37 63.20 87.01
C MET A 26 0.04 62.43 87.15
N PHE A 27 -0.82 62.46 86.13
CA PHE A 27 -1.94 61.54 85.95
C PHE A 27 -2.02 61.08 84.49
N GLY A 28 -1.58 59.85 84.20
CA GLY A 28 -1.75 59.20 82.88
C GLY A 28 -0.72 59.56 81.81
N PHE A 29 -1.04 59.23 80.56
CA PHE A 29 -0.19 59.48 79.38
C PHE A 29 -0.44 60.86 78.78
N LYS A 30 0.59 61.49 78.22
CA LYS A 30 0.44 62.77 77.50
C LYS A 30 -0.54 62.59 76.32
N ARG A 31 -1.62 63.37 76.31
CA ARG A 31 -2.66 63.34 75.27
C ARG A 31 -2.10 63.51 73.84
N ALA A 32 -1.06 64.31 73.68
CA ALA A 32 -0.38 64.51 72.40
C ALA A 32 0.27 63.21 71.88
N ASP A 33 0.99 62.49 72.75
CA ASP A 33 1.66 61.22 72.40
C ASP A 33 0.64 60.12 72.07
N VAL A 34 -0.47 60.08 72.82
CA VAL A 34 -1.58 59.13 72.58
C VAL A 34 -2.26 59.43 71.24
N ASN A 35 -2.58 60.69 70.95
CA ASN A 35 -3.18 61.08 69.68
C ASN A 35 -2.26 60.77 68.49
N ALA A 36 -0.96 61.11 68.59
CA ALA A 36 0.03 60.82 67.55
C ALA A 36 0.18 59.31 67.30
N TYR A 37 0.12 58.50 68.36
CA TYR A 37 0.14 57.05 68.23
C TYR A 37 -1.12 56.49 67.57
N ILE A 38 -2.31 56.96 67.99
CA ILE A 38 -3.59 56.55 67.38
C ILE A 38 -3.58 56.90 65.89
N GLU A 39 -3.17 58.12 65.54
CA GLU A 39 -3.09 58.56 64.15
C GLU A 39 -2.11 57.72 63.34
N ARG A 40 -0.92 57.41 63.90
CA ARG A 40 0.05 56.54 63.25
C ARG A 40 -0.51 55.13 63.01
N ILE A 41 -1.21 54.57 63.99
CA ILE A 41 -1.83 53.25 63.87
C ILE A 41 -2.93 53.24 62.81
N ILE A 42 -3.80 54.24 62.77
CA ILE A 42 -4.85 54.35 61.76
C ILE A 42 -4.22 54.41 60.37
N ARG A 43 -3.18 55.24 60.18
CA ARG A 43 -2.47 55.32 58.90
C ARG A 43 -1.80 54.01 58.51
N GLU A 44 -1.20 53.29 59.46
CA GLU A 44 -0.58 51.99 59.21
C GLU A 44 -1.63 50.93 58.82
N PHE A 45 -2.79 50.92 59.50
CA PHE A 45 -3.90 50.04 59.13
C PHE A 45 -4.46 50.36 57.74
N ASP A 46 -4.70 51.63 57.43
CA ASP A 46 -5.19 52.06 56.12
C ASP A 46 -4.21 51.69 55.01
N HIS A 47 -2.90 51.83 55.26
CA HIS A 47 -1.86 51.42 54.33
C HIS A 47 -1.88 49.91 54.09
N ARG A 48 -1.84 49.11 55.16
CA ARG A 48 -1.88 47.64 55.07
C ARG A 48 -3.16 47.15 54.42
N LEU A 49 -4.29 47.80 54.69
CA LEU A 49 -5.57 47.46 54.07
C LEU A 49 -5.50 47.70 52.56
N ARG A 50 -4.97 48.85 52.13
CA ARG A 50 -4.78 49.16 50.71
C ARG A 50 -3.83 48.18 50.02
N GLU A 51 -2.69 47.85 50.62
CA GLU A 51 -1.76 46.85 50.07
C GLU A 51 -2.43 45.49 49.90
N LYS A 52 -3.24 45.07 50.89
CA LYS A 52 -3.99 43.81 50.80
C LYS A 52 -5.06 43.84 49.72
N ASP A 53 -5.76 44.95 49.54
CA ASP A 53 -6.74 45.11 48.48
C ASP A 53 -6.09 45.07 47.08
N GLU A 54 -4.92 45.67 46.92
CA GLU A 54 -4.12 45.60 45.69
C GLU A 54 -3.64 44.17 45.42
N GLU A 55 -3.10 43.48 46.42
CA GLU A 55 -2.74 42.06 46.32
C GLU A 55 -3.94 41.20 45.89
N ILE A 56 -5.10 41.38 46.54
CA ILE A 56 -6.34 40.67 46.20
C ILE A 56 -6.75 40.94 44.75
N ALA A 57 -6.65 42.19 44.29
CA ALA A 57 -6.96 42.55 42.90
C ALA A 57 -6.03 41.83 41.91
N THR A 58 -4.72 41.80 42.19
CA THR A 58 -3.76 41.09 41.33
C THR A 58 -3.97 39.58 41.32
N PHE A 59 -4.27 38.97 42.48
CA PHE A 59 -4.57 37.55 42.57
C PHE A 59 -5.84 37.18 41.81
N LYS A 60 -6.90 37.99 41.90
CA LYS A 60 -8.13 37.79 41.12
C LYS A 60 -7.87 37.86 39.62
N LEU A 61 -7.06 38.81 39.17
CA LEU A 61 -6.69 38.93 37.76
C LEU A 61 -5.97 37.66 37.26
N ARG A 62 -4.94 37.22 38.00
CA ARG A 62 -4.17 36.01 37.65
C ARG A 62 -5.02 34.76 37.70
N PHE A 63 -5.92 34.65 38.68
CA PHE A 63 -6.84 33.52 38.79
C PHE A 63 -7.76 33.45 37.57
N ASN A 64 -8.36 34.57 37.17
CA ASN A 64 -9.23 34.61 35.99
C ASN A 64 -8.46 34.30 34.70
N GLU A 65 -7.22 34.80 34.56
CA GLU A 65 -6.37 34.47 33.41
C GLU A 65 -6.04 32.98 33.36
N LEU A 66 -5.70 32.38 34.51
CA LEU A 66 -5.37 30.96 34.60
C LEU A 66 -6.60 30.09 34.31
N GLN A 67 -7.77 30.49 34.81
CA GLN A 67 -9.04 29.83 34.52
C GLN A 67 -9.34 29.86 33.02
N ALA A 68 -9.20 31.01 32.36
CA ALA A 68 -9.42 31.13 30.93
C ALA A 68 -8.45 30.24 30.12
N LYS A 69 -7.16 30.19 30.51
CA LYS A 69 -6.18 29.30 29.88
C LYS A 69 -6.52 27.83 30.08
N TYR A 70 -6.99 27.46 31.27
CA TYR A 70 -7.41 26.10 31.57
C TYR A 70 -8.60 25.69 30.70
N ASP A 71 -9.64 26.53 30.63
CA ASP A 71 -10.84 26.24 29.84
C ASP A 71 -10.50 26.12 28.36
N GLN A 72 -9.63 26.99 27.83
CA GLN A 72 -9.14 26.91 26.46
C GLN A 72 -8.35 25.62 26.19
N LEU A 73 -7.45 25.24 27.10
CA LEU A 73 -6.66 24.01 26.96
C LEU A 73 -7.56 22.76 27.02
N SER A 74 -8.56 22.75 27.90
CA SER A 74 -9.53 21.67 28.01
C SER A 74 -10.33 21.50 26.72
N GLN A 75 -10.85 22.60 26.16
CA GLN A 75 -11.57 22.58 24.89
C GLN A 75 -10.68 22.08 23.73
N ASN A 76 -9.42 22.54 23.67
CA ASN A 76 -8.47 22.08 22.67
C ASN A 76 -8.16 20.59 22.81
N ALA A 77 -8.01 20.10 24.05
CA ALA A 77 -7.77 18.67 24.30
C ALA A 77 -8.95 17.82 23.84
N GLU A 78 -10.18 18.22 24.15
CA GLU A 78 -11.39 17.53 23.69
C GLU A 78 -11.52 17.53 22.16
N TYR A 79 -11.23 18.66 21.52
CA TYR A 79 -11.21 18.77 20.06
C TYR A 79 -10.18 17.81 19.44
N LEU A 80 -8.97 17.78 19.99
CA LEU A 80 -7.90 16.88 19.51
C LEU A 80 -8.26 15.40 19.69
N ILE A 81 -8.93 15.04 20.79
CA ILE A 81 -9.39 13.67 21.01
C ILE A 81 -10.42 13.28 19.94
N LYS A 82 -11.42 14.13 19.68
CA LYS A 82 -12.44 13.90 18.65
C LYS A 82 -11.84 13.75 17.25
N GLU A 83 -10.88 14.61 16.89
CA GLU A 83 -10.20 14.52 15.60
C GLU A 83 -9.37 13.23 15.50
N LYS A 84 -8.66 12.83 16.56
CA LYS A 84 -7.94 11.55 16.59
C LYS A 84 -8.87 10.35 16.42
N GLU A 85 -10.01 10.34 17.10
CA GLU A 85 -11.02 9.28 16.96
C GLU A 85 -11.54 9.20 15.52
N LYS A 86 -11.83 10.35 14.91
CA LYS A 86 -12.28 10.43 13.51
C LYS A 86 -11.22 9.91 12.54
N ILE A 87 -9.96 10.33 12.71
CA ILE A 87 -8.85 9.86 11.88
C ILE A 87 -8.67 8.35 12.03
N ALA A 88 -8.68 7.84 13.27
CA ALA A 88 -8.58 6.41 13.54
C ALA A 88 -9.73 5.62 12.88
N GLY A 89 -10.95 6.14 12.94
CA GLY A 89 -12.11 5.55 12.26
C GLY A 89 -11.94 5.47 10.75
N VAL A 90 -11.46 6.55 10.12
CA VAL A 90 -11.18 6.57 8.67
C VAL A 90 -10.05 5.60 8.30
N LEU A 91 -8.99 5.53 9.10
CA LEU A 91 -7.88 4.60 8.86
C LEU A 91 -8.32 3.15 8.94
N LEU A 92 -9.16 2.81 9.92
CA LEU A 92 -9.70 1.47 10.09
C LEU A 92 -10.60 1.08 8.89
N GLN A 93 -11.48 1.98 8.45
CA GLN A 93 -12.31 1.75 7.26
C GLN A 93 -11.46 1.62 5.98
N ALA A 94 -10.41 2.42 5.85
CA ALA A 94 -9.50 2.34 4.71
C ALA A 94 -8.77 1.00 4.68
N GLN A 95 -8.31 0.52 5.85
CA GLN A 95 -7.68 -0.78 5.99
C GLN A 95 -8.63 -1.92 5.63
N GLU A 96 -9.84 -1.94 6.22
CA GLU A 96 -10.86 -2.97 5.93
C GLU A 96 -11.20 -3.03 4.44
N LYS A 97 -11.36 -1.87 3.80
CA LYS A 97 -11.64 -1.77 2.37
C LYS A 97 -10.46 -2.24 1.52
N ALA A 98 -9.22 -1.93 1.91
CA ALA A 98 -8.02 -2.39 1.22
C ALA A 98 -7.87 -3.91 1.32
N GLU A 99 -8.08 -4.48 2.51
CA GLU A 99 -8.06 -5.94 2.73
C GLU A 99 -9.14 -6.64 1.88
N THR A 100 -10.36 -6.11 1.88
CA THR A 100 -11.45 -6.62 1.03
C THR A 100 -11.07 -6.57 -0.44
N MET A 101 -10.52 -5.45 -0.92
CA MET A 101 -10.09 -5.29 -2.31
C MET A 101 -8.98 -6.29 -2.68
N MET A 102 -8.02 -6.54 -1.78
CA MET A 102 -6.97 -7.53 -2.01
C MET A 102 -7.54 -8.94 -2.15
N VAL A 103 -8.44 -9.34 -1.23
CA VAL A 103 -9.07 -10.66 -1.28
C VAL A 103 -9.90 -10.83 -2.56
N GLU A 104 -10.69 -9.82 -2.92
CA GLU A 104 -11.45 -9.83 -4.17
C GLU A 104 -10.55 -9.90 -5.41
N ALA A 105 -9.44 -9.17 -5.43
CA ALA A 105 -8.51 -9.18 -6.54
C ALA A 105 -7.84 -10.56 -6.69
N GLN A 106 -7.47 -11.19 -5.58
CA GLN A 106 -6.91 -12.55 -5.57
C GLN A 106 -7.93 -13.58 -6.08
N ASP A 107 -9.18 -13.51 -5.60
CA ASP A 107 -10.24 -14.41 -6.04
C ASP A 107 -10.57 -14.23 -7.54
N LYS A 108 -10.68 -12.98 -8.02
CA LYS A 108 -10.88 -12.68 -9.44
C LYS A 108 -9.73 -13.18 -10.30
N ALA A 109 -8.48 -12.96 -9.87
CA ALA A 109 -7.30 -13.44 -10.58
C ALA A 109 -7.26 -14.97 -10.66
N LEU A 110 -7.60 -15.66 -9.56
CA LEU A 110 -7.64 -17.11 -9.53
C LEU A 110 -8.74 -17.65 -10.46
N LYS A 111 -9.94 -17.06 -10.43
CA LYS A 111 -11.05 -17.44 -11.32
C LYS A 111 -10.70 -17.24 -12.78
N GLU A 112 -10.12 -16.09 -13.14
CA GLU A 112 -9.70 -15.85 -14.53
C GLU A 112 -8.57 -16.79 -14.94
N LYS A 113 -7.61 -17.10 -14.07
CA LYS A 113 -6.57 -18.09 -14.35
C LYS A 113 -7.21 -19.45 -14.69
N VAL A 114 -8.12 -19.94 -13.86
CA VAL A 114 -8.80 -21.22 -14.09
C VAL A 114 -9.60 -21.19 -15.39
N ARG A 115 -10.29 -20.08 -15.69
CA ARG A 115 -11.03 -19.90 -16.94
C ARG A 115 -10.12 -19.94 -18.17
N LEU A 116 -8.96 -19.28 -18.09
CA LEU A 116 -7.96 -19.26 -19.16
C LEU A 116 -7.33 -20.65 -19.34
N ASP A 117 -6.97 -21.34 -18.26
CA ASP A 117 -6.41 -22.69 -18.31
C ASP A 117 -7.39 -23.68 -18.97
N HIS A 118 -8.67 -23.62 -18.61
CA HIS A 118 -9.70 -24.43 -19.25
C HIS A 118 -9.81 -24.12 -20.74
N THR A 119 -9.85 -22.84 -21.12
CA THR A 119 -9.95 -22.43 -22.52
C THR A 119 -8.73 -22.88 -23.31
N LEU A 120 -7.53 -22.74 -22.74
CA LEU A 120 -6.27 -23.19 -23.32
C LEU A 120 -6.30 -24.70 -23.60
N GLU A 121 -6.77 -25.50 -22.65
CA GLU A 121 -6.83 -26.95 -22.81
C GLU A 121 -7.84 -27.36 -23.90
N THR A 122 -9.01 -26.72 -23.94
CA THR A 122 -10.00 -26.96 -25.01
C THR A 122 -9.45 -26.61 -26.40
N GLU A 123 -8.72 -25.50 -26.52
CA GLU A 123 -8.11 -25.13 -27.80
C GLU A 123 -6.96 -26.08 -28.19
N ARG A 124 -6.19 -26.59 -27.22
CA ARG A 124 -5.17 -27.63 -27.47
C ARG A 124 -5.81 -28.91 -28.01
N GLU A 125 -6.91 -29.37 -27.43
CA GLU A 125 -7.64 -30.56 -27.88
C GLU A 125 -8.10 -30.39 -29.34
N LYS A 126 -8.70 -29.24 -29.68
CA LYS A 126 -9.08 -28.91 -31.06
C LYS A 126 -7.91 -28.94 -32.03
N ILE A 127 -6.74 -28.43 -31.64
CA ILE A 127 -5.53 -28.47 -32.48
C ILE A 127 -5.10 -29.92 -32.73
N VAL A 128 -5.16 -30.79 -31.72
CA VAL A 128 -4.81 -32.21 -31.85
C VAL A 128 -5.76 -32.90 -32.82
N ASP A 129 -7.07 -32.63 -32.72
CA ASP A 129 -8.08 -33.19 -33.62
C ASP A 129 -7.85 -32.73 -35.07
N ILE A 130 -7.69 -31.43 -35.30
CA ILE A 130 -7.41 -30.88 -36.65
C ILE A 130 -6.13 -31.49 -37.23
N LYS A 131 -5.09 -31.67 -36.42
CA LYS A 131 -3.83 -32.28 -36.86
C LYS A 131 -4.03 -33.74 -37.27
N ARG A 132 -4.87 -34.48 -36.53
CA ARG A 132 -5.22 -35.87 -36.85
C ARG A 132 -5.99 -35.94 -38.17
N ASP A 133 -6.98 -35.07 -38.34
CA ASP A 133 -7.79 -34.99 -39.56
C ASP A 133 -6.93 -34.63 -40.77
N LEU A 134 -6.02 -33.67 -40.63
CA LEU A 134 -5.08 -33.30 -41.68
C LEU A 134 -4.17 -34.46 -42.08
N LYS A 135 -3.68 -35.23 -41.10
CA LYS A 135 -2.86 -36.43 -41.37
C LYS A 135 -3.68 -37.49 -42.11
N SER A 136 -4.92 -37.70 -41.70
CA SER A 136 -5.83 -38.64 -42.37
C SER A 136 -6.11 -38.19 -43.81
N LEU A 137 -6.43 -36.92 -44.02
CA LEU A 137 -6.68 -36.36 -45.35
C LEU A 137 -5.45 -36.50 -46.25
N LYS A 138 -4.25 -36.22 -45.73
CA LYS A 138 -2.99 -36.43 -46.45
C LYS A 138 -2.83 -37.89 -46.89
N SER A 139 -3.09 -38.86 -46.00
CA SER A 139 -3.02 -40.29 -46.32
C SER A 139 -3.98 -40.66 -47.45
N HIS A 140 -5.24 -40.22 -47.36
CA HIS A 140 -6.24 -40.47 -48.39
C HIS A 140 -5.84 -39.88 -49.75
N ILE A 141 -5.28 -38.66 -49.78
CA ILE A 141 -4.79 -38.05 -51.02
C ILE A 141 -3.64 -38.88 -51.60
N SER A 142 -2.67 -39.28 -50.78
CA SER A 142 -1.56 -40.15 -51.23
C SER A 142 -2.06 -41.47 -51.79
N GLU A 143 -3.02 -42.13 -51.14
CA GLU A 143 -3.63 -43.37 -51.62
C GLU A 143 -4.33 -43.19 -52.97
N ILE A 144 -5.05 -42.09 -53.17
CA ILE A 144 -5.70 -41.77 -54.45
C ILE A 144 -4.66 -41.53 -55.55
N LEU A 145 -3.59 -40.78 -55.26
CA LEU A 145 -2.52 -40.53 -56.23
C LEU A 145 -1.81 -41.83 -56.64
N THR A 146 -1.49 -42.71 -55.69
CA THR A 146 -0.87 -44.00 -55.99
C THR A 146 -1.81 -44.91 -56.79
N LYS A 147 -3.13 -44.88 -56.54
CA LYS A 147 -4.10 -45.60 -57.37
C LYS A 147 -4.13 -45.08 -58.80
N PHE A 148 -4.20 -43.77 -59.00
CA PHE A 148 -4.17 -43.18 -60.34
C PHE A 148 -2.86 -43.46 -61.06
N GLU A 149 -1.72 -43.41 -60.38
CA GLU A 149 -0.43 -43.80 -60.95
C GLU A 149 -0.41 -45.26 -61.41
N SER A 150 -0.93 -46.18 -60.58
CA SER A 150 -1.06 -47.59 -60.94
C SER A 150 -2.00 -47.81 -62.13
N GLU A 151 -3.13 -47.12 -62.18
CA GLU A 151 -4.08 -47.20 -63.30
C GLU A 151 -3.48 -46.67 -64.59
N LEU A 152 -2.74 -45.55 -64.55
CA LEU A 152 -2.02 -45.00 -65.70
C LEU A 152 -0.94 -45.97 -66.19
N ASN A 153 -0.12 -46.51 -65.29
CA ASN A 153 0.92 -47.49 -65.65
C ASN A 153 0.31 -48.75 -66.28
N SER A 154 -0.83 -49.23 -65.77
CA SER A 154 -1.55 -50.35 -66.38
C SER A 154 -2.09 -49.99 -67.77
N ALA A 155 -2.70 -48.82 -67.94
CA ALA A 155 -3.18 -48.37 -69.24
C ALA A 155 -2.03 -48.24 -70.27
N ILE A 156 -0.89 -47.69 -69.86
CA ILE A 156 0.33 -47.60 -70.68
C ILE A 156 0.83 -49.00 -71.06
N SER A 157 0.93 -49.93 -70.11
CA SER A 157 1.32 -51.33 -70.40
C SER A 157 0.39 -51.96 -71.41
N ASN A 158 -0.93 -51.81 -71.24
CA ASN A 158 -1.90 -52.34 -72.20
C ASN A 158 -1.68 -51.75 -73.60
N VAL A 159 -1.39 -50.45 -73.72
CA VAL A 159 -1.08 -49.81 -75.02
C VAL A 159 0.16 -50.41 -75.65
N TYR A 160 1.25 -50.63 -74.89
CA TYR A 160 2.45 -51.31 -75.41
C TYR A 160 2.17 -52.74 -75.85
N ASP A 161 1.39 -53.51 -75.07
CA ASP A 161 0.99 -54.87 -75.42
C ASP A 161 0.18 -54.90 -76.73
N TYR A 162 -0.67 -53.89 -76.98
CA TYR A 162 -1.39 -53.75 -78.26
C TYR A 162 -0.50 -53.30 -79.42
N GLU A 163 0.53 -52.50 -79.15
CA GLU A 163 1.50 -52.04 -80.16
C GLU A 163 2.40 -53.20 -80.63
N GLU A 164 2.83 -54.07 -79.71
CA GLU A 164 3.59 -55.30 -80.02
C GLU A 164 2.79 -56.31 -80.85
N LEU A 165 1.46 -56.34 -80.71
CA LEU A 165 0.58 -57.23 -81.48
C LEU A 165 0.33 -56.76 -82.93
N TYR A 166 0.67 -55.50 -83.27
CA TYR A 166 0.34 -54.87 -84.56
C TYR A 166 1.54 -54.36 -85.38
N VAL A 167 2.77 -54.44 -84.86
CA VAL A 167 4.00 -54.21 -85.63
C VAL A 167 4.49 -55.56 -86.20
N PRO A 168 4.38 -55.82 -87.52
CA PRO A 168 4.97 -57.00 -88.10
C PRO A 168 6.50 -56.90 -88.05
N ASP A 169 7.11 -58.00 -87.61
CA ASP A 169 8.55 -58.28 -87.65
C ASP A 169 9.09 -58.21 -89.10
N SER A 170 9.34 -57.01 -89.58
CA SER A 170 10.14 -56.76 -90.77
C SER A 170 11.08 -55.60 -90.48
N LEU A 171 12.24 -55.91 -89.90
CA LEU A 171 13.56 -55.60 -90.44
C LEU A 171 14.64 -55.94 -89.38
N ASN A 172 14.87 -57.24 -89.18
CA ASN A 172 16.18 -57.73 -88.77
C ASN A 172 16.96 -58.09 -90.03
N ARG A 173 17.95 -57.26 -90.37
CA ARG A 173 19.02 -57.62 -91.30
C ARG A 173 20.33 -57.07 -90.75
N ASP A 174 21.07 -58.00 -90.13
CA ASP A 174 22.49 -58.11 -89.90
C ASP A 174 23.36 -56.89 -90.23
N ASN A 175 24.16 -56.46 -89.26
CA ASN A 175 25.62 -56.45 -89.43
C ASN A 175 26.29 -56.45 -88.06
N ASP A 176 26.93 -57.59 -87.76
CA ASP A 176 28.14 -57.68 -86.97
C ASP A 176 29.18 -56.67 -87.49
N ASP A 177 29.81 -55.91 -86.59
CA ASP A 177 31.19 -56.22 -86.22
C ASP A 177 31.71 -55.28 -85.12
N ASN A 178 32.38 -55.92 -84.16
CA ASN A 178 33.31 -55.43 -83.16
C ASN A 178 34.03 -54.12 -83.50
N ASP A 179 34.15 -53.22 -82.52
CA ASP A 179 35.47 -53.00 -81.93
C ASP A 179 35.39 -52.46 -80.50
N SER A 180 36.49 -52.73 -79.84
CA SER A 180 36.79 -52.88 -78.44
C SER A 180 37.13 -51.58 -77.71
N LEU A 181 37.28 -51.76 -76.39
CA LEU A 181 38.35 -51.19 -75.56
C LEU A 181 38.01 -49.99 -74.64
N SER A 182 37.74 -50.37 -73.39
CA SER A 182 38.58 -50.06 -72.21
C SER A 182 38.38 -48.76 -71.43
N SER A 183 38.10 -49.03 -70.14
CA SER A 183 38.54 -48.29 -68.94
C SER A 183 37.92 -46.90 -68.76
N SER A 184 37.78 -46.34 -67.57
CA SER A 184 38.28 -46.64 -66.24
C SER A 184 37.34 -45.79 -65.33
N ASP A 185 36.81 -46.35 -64.25
CA ASP A 185 37.40 -46.22 -62.91
C ASP A 185 36.74 -45.09 -62.09
N SER A 186 36.49 -45.51 -60.85
CA SER A 186 36.34 -44.76 -59.61
C SER A 186 34.98 -44.15 -59.23
N THR A 187 34.31 -44.70 -58.21
CA THR A 187 34.49 -44.44 -56.75
C THR A 187 34.49 -42.94 -56.42
N ASN A 188 33.80 -42.41 -55.40
CA ASN A 188 33.41 -42.98 -54.11
C ASN A 188 32.50 -41.99 -53.35
N GLN A 189 31.78 -42.53 -52.35
CA GLN A 189 31.50 -42.00 -51.00
C GLN A 189 30.81 -40.62 -50.84
N GLU A 190 29.67 -40.51 -50.14
CA GLU A 190 29.39 -40.83 -48.72
C GLU A 190 30.06 -39.86 -47.73
N SER A 191 29.24 -39.01 -47.10
CA SER A 191 29.35 -38.56 -45.69
C SER A 191 28.22 -37.56 -45.44
N LYS A 192 27.19 -37.87 -44.65
CA LYS A 192 27.12 -37.88 -43.18
C LYS A 192 27.37 -36.52 -42.51
N ASP A 193 26.47 -36.26 -41.57
CA ASP A 193 26.71 -35.63 -40.26
C ASP A 193 26.84 -34.10 -40.18
N ASN A 194 25.81 -33.49 -39.59
CA ASN A 194 25.78 -33.12 -38.16
C ASN A 194 25.49 -31.66 -37.82
N ASN A 195 24.78 -31.58 -36.69
CA ASN A 195 24.65 -30.52 -35.71
C ASN A 195 23.59 -29.45 -36.01
N ASP A 196 22.46 -29.46 -35.29
CA ASP A 196 22.26 -29.22 -33.85
C ASP A 196 22.30 -27.74 -33.47
N MET A 197 21.20 -27.38 -32.79
CA MET A 197 21.07 -26.32 -31.79
C MET A 197 21.37 -24.89 -32.23
N GLU A 198 20.31 -24.09 -32.33
CA GLU A 198 20.25 -22.87 -31.51
C GLU A 198 18.80 -22.42 -31.29
N ASN A 199 18.42 -22.39 -30.01
CA ASN A 199 17.33 -21.64 -29.41
C ASN A 199 17.71 -21.47 -27.93
N PRO A 200 17.17 -20.50 -27.17
CA PRO A 200 16.81 -19.11 -27.45
C PRO A 200 17.64 -18.12 -26.57
N ALA A 201 17.47 -16.82 -26.82
CA ALA A 201 17.47 -15.80 -25.78
C ALA A 201 16.14 -15.03 -25.86
#